data_AF-A0A450WZ79-F1
#
_entry.id   AF-A0A450WZ79-F1
#
_cell.length_a   1.000
_cell.length_b   1.000
_cell.length_c   1.000
_cell.angle_alpha   90.00
_cell.angle_beta   90.00
_cell.angle_gamma   90.00
#
_symmetry.space_group_name_H-M   'P 1'
#
loop_
_entity.id
_entity.type
_entity.pdbx_description
1 polymer ?
#
loop_
_entity_poly.entity_id
_entity_poly.type
_entity_poly.pdbx_seq_one_letter_code
_entity_poly.pdbx_strand_id
1 'polypeptide(L)'
;MMSLFWRAANVDSSIIRSQSDRYRYASLGALAWVSASLAAIAFAYAVYVFLAPFMEEGNQAKMWAFISAPTWFFFVFHINRATIAVITLGNDKRFGKILPRLAVSVVISLTLSHPLVLFLLSEDISENYQLQIEKELLEQDDELHRLDNEIAALTAEIKQKQGEPTRREKKYKEKKAEKRRIEERIGKLNLELKKLNNDMNCERSGVGENCNVKQLGMGPSYNRLKGLYDKQEKIRDDLMKHRCSGFLCPMMETVIGDRHALVMSLFFYSLDRKVHE
;
A
#
# COMPACT_ATOMS: atom_id res chain seq x y z
N MET A 1 -42.94 -48.52 -37.38
CA MET A 1 -41.84 -48.15 -36.46
C MET A 1 -40.58 -49.01 -36.63
N MET A 2 -40.67 -50.34 -36.73
CA MET A 2 -39.50 -51.23 -36.93
C MET A 2 -38.64 -50.91 -38.18
N SER A 3 -39.25 -50.44 -39.28
CA SER A 3 -38.53 -50.15 -40.53
C SER A 3 -37.53 -48.97 -40.45
N LEU A 4 -37.76 -47.99 -39.57
CA LEU A 4 -36.87 -46.84 -39.38
C LEU A 4 -35.55 -47.25 -38.70
N PHE A 5 -35.64 -48.10 -37.67
CA PHE A 5 -34.48 -48.55 -36.92
C PHE A 5 -33.56 -49.48 -37.72
N TRP A 6 -34.10 -50.23 -38.69
CA TRP A 6 -33.26 -51.12 -39.51
C TRP A 6 -32.56 -50.37 -40.63
N ARG A 7 -33.22 -49.34 -41.18
CA ARG A 7 -32.57 -48.37 -42.09
C ARG A 7 -31.47 -47.60 -41.37
N ALA A 8 -31.66 -47.27 -40.09
CA ALA A 8 -30.62 -46.66 -39.26
C ALA A 8 -29.39 -47.57 -39.07
N ALA A 9 -29.59 -48.90 -39.03
CA ALA A 9 -28.51 -49.89 -38.91
C ALA A 9 -27.75 -50.18 -40.21
N ASN A 10 -28.10 -49.53 -41.34
CA ASN A 10 -27.50 -49.74 -42.66
C ASN A 10 -27.59 -51.16 -43.23
N VAL A 11 -28.59 -51.94 -42.83
CA VAL A 11 -28.73 -53.33 -43.27
C VAL A 11 -29.70 -53.41 -44.44
N ASP A 12 -29.26 -54.03 -45.54
CA ASP A 12 -30.15 -54.33 -46.65
C ASP A 12 -31.19 -55.38 -46.24
N SER A 13 -32.46 -55.09 -46.51
CA SER A 13 -33.62 -55.96 -46.25
C SER A 13 -33.48 -57.36 -46.88
N SER A 14 -32.65 -57.50 -47.91
CA SER A 14 -32.34 -58.77 -48.60
C SER A 14 -31.54 -59.76 -47.74
N ILE A 15 -30.81 -59.27 -46.73
CA ILE A 15 -29.93 -60.07 -45.86
C ILE A 15 -30.69 -60.65 -44.65
N ILE A 16 -31.89 -60.15 -44.38
CA ILE A 16 -32.62 -60.43 -43.14
C ILE A 16 -33.52 -61.66 -43.30
N ARG A 17 -32.99 -62.84 -42.93
CA ARG A 17 -33.66 -64.13 -43.11
C ARG A 17 -34.58 -64.54 -41.95
N SER A 18 -34.28 -64.15 -40.71
CA SER A 18 -35.01 -64.59 -39.51
C SER A 18 -35.59 -63.43 -38.69
N GLN A 19 -36.69 -63.67 -37.96
CA GLN A 19 -37.20 -62.70 -36.97
C GLN A 19 -36.16 -62.38 -35.87
N SER A 20 -35.26 -63.30 -35.54
CA SER A 20 -34.20 -63.03 -34.57
C SER A 20 -33.21 -61.96 -35.07
N ASP A 21 -32.84 -62.02 -36.35
CA ASP A 21 -31.93 -61.04 -36.98
C ASP A 21 -32.57 -59.64 -37.04
N ARG A 22 -33.88 -59.61 -37.28
CA ARG A 22 -34.70 -58.39 -37.27
C ARG A 22 -34.58 -57.62 -35.95
N TYR A 23 -34.75 -58.31 -34.81
CA TYR A 23 -34.60 -57.69 -33.49
C TYR A 23 -33.16 -57.29 -33.18
N ARG A 24 -32.17 -58.10 -33.59
CA ARG A 24 -30.75 -57.78 -33.41
C ARG A 24 -30.36 -56.49 -34.12
N TYR A 25 -30.68 -56.34 -35.40
CA TYR A 25 -30.36 -55.13 -36.14
C TYR A 25 -31.21 -53.92 -35.71
N ALA A 26 -32.46 -54.14 -35.29
CA ALA A 26 -33.28 -53.11 -34.65
C ALA A 26 -32.58 -52.53 -33.40
N SER A 27 -32.09 -53.42 -32.52
CA SER A 27 -31.44 -53.02 -31.27
C SER A 27 -30.11 -52.28 -31.50
N LEU A 28 -29.33 -52.69 -32.51
CA LEU A 28 -28.09 -52.00 -32.90
C LEU A 28 -28.38 -50.60 -33.47
N GLY A 29 -29.41 -50.46 -34.32
CA GLY A 29 -29.84 -49.17 -34.84
C GLY A 29 -30.42 -48.25 -33.76
N ALA A 30 -31.19 -48.81 -32.82
CA ALA A 30 -31.72 -48.08 -31.67
C ALA A 30 -30.60 -47.57 -30.75
N LEU A 31 -29.59 -48.40 -30.45
CA LEU A 31 -28.44 -48.00 -29.64
C LEU A 31 -27.65 -46.85 -30.29
N ALA A 32 -27.41 -46.95 -31.60
CA ALA A 32 -26.72 -45.89 -32.35
C ALA A 32 -27.52 -44.57 -32.36
N TRP A 33 -28.84 -44.64 -32.49
CA TRP A 33 -29.71 -43.47 -32.49
C TRP A 33 -29.80 -42.81 -31.11
N VAL A 34 -29.99 -43.60 -30.04
CA VAL A 34 -30.03 -43.10 -28.66
C VAL A 34 -28.69 -42.46 -28.27
N SER A 35 -27.57 -43.11 -28.63
CA SER A 35 -26.22 -42.57 -28.38
C SER A 35 -25.99 -41.25 -29.12
N ALA A 36 -26.40 -41.15 -30.39
CA ALA A 36 -26.30 -39.91 -31.15
C ALA A 36 -27.17 -38.79 -30.57
N SER A 37 -28.40 -39.10 -30.15
CA SER A 37 -29.31 -38.13 -29.50
C SER A 37 -28.73 -37.59 -28.20
N LEU A 38 -28.20 -38.47 -27.35
CA LEU A 38 -27.59 -38.07 -26.07
C LEU A 38 -26.34 -37.21 -26.30
N ALA A 39 -25.49 -37.60 -27.25
CA ALA A 39 -24.30 -36.84 -27.61
C ALA A 39 -24.65 -35.45 -28.19
N ALA A 40 -25.72 -35.35 -28.98
CA ALA A 40 -26.19 -34.08 -29.54
C ALA A 40 -26.68 -33.11 -28.45
N ILE A 41 -27.44 -33.60 -27.47
CA ILE A 41 -27.91 -32.79 -26.34
C ILE A 41 -26.73 -32.32 -25.48
N ALA A 42 -25.78 -33.21 -25.18
CA ALA A 42 -24.59 -32.88 -24.41
C ALA A 42 -23.72 -31.83 -25.14
N PHE A 43 -23.51 -31.99 -26.44
CA PHE A 43 -22.74 -31.03 -27.24
C PHE A 43 -23.43 -29.67 -27.35
N ALA A 44 -24.76 -29.64 -27.54
CA ALA A 44 -25.53 -28.39 -27.56
C ALA A 44 -25.41 -27.62 -26.23
N TYR A 45 -25.47 -28.33 -25.10
CA TYR A 45 -25.25 -27.72 -23.79
C TYR A 45 -23.82 -27.22 -23.61
N ALA A 46 -22.81 -27.98 -24.05
CA ALA A 46 -21.42 -27.56 -23.99
C ALA A 46 -21.16 -26.29 -24.82
N VAL A 47 -21.73 -26.21 -26.03
CA VAL A 47 -21.67 -25.01 -26.88
C VAL A 47 -22.35 -23.82 -26.21
N TYR A 48 -23.50 -24.03 -25.56
CA TYR A 48 -24.18 -22.97 -24.81
C TYR A 48 -23.31 -22.42 -23.66
N VAL A 49 -22.76 -23.29 -22.82
CA VAL A 49 -21.90 -22.89 -21.68
C VAL A 49 -20.62 -22.22 -22.16
N PHE A 50 -20.00 -22.73 -23.23
CA PHE A 50 -18.78 -22.15 -23.79
C PHE A 50 -19.01 -20.77 -24.40
N LEU A 51 -20.14 -20.54 -25.09
CA LEU A 51 -20.43 -19.27 -25.78
C LEU A 51 -21.14 -18.24 -24.89
N ALA A 52 -21.77 -18.66 -23.79
CA ALA A 52 -22.44 -17.76 -22.84
C ALA A 52 -21.59 -16.58 -22.34
N PRO A 53 -20.29 -16.74 -21.98
CA PRO A 53 -19.46 -15.60 -21.55
C PRO A 53 -18.95 -14.72 -22.70
N PHE A 54 -18.96 -15.19 -23.95
CA PHE A 54 -18.43 -14.44 -25.10
C PHE A 54 -19.49 -13.65 -25.88
N MET A 55 -20.78 -13.92 -25.66
CA MET A 55 -21.88 -13.25 -26.37
C MET A 55 -22.79 -12.53 -25.37
N GLU A 56 -22.67 -11.19 -25.29
CA GLU A 56 -23.48 -10.31 -24.42
C GLU A 56 -25.00 -10.47 -24.65
N GLU A 57 -25.42 -10.85 -25.86
CA GLU A 57 -26.81 -11.20 -26.16
C GLU A 57 -27.05 -12.71 -26.03
N GLY A 58 -27.60 -13.14 -24.90
CA GLY A 58 -27.88 -14.55 -24.60
C GLY A 58 -28.79 -15.30 -25.60
N ASN A 59 -29.37 -14.62 -26.58
CA ASN A 59 -30.12 -15.24 -27.69
C ASN A 59 -29.21 -15.84 -28.77
N GLN A 60 -28.03 -15.27 -29.02
CA GLN A 60 -27.13 -15.77 -30.05
C GLN A 60 -26.52 -17.12 -29.65
N ALA A 61 -26.10 -17.25 -28.39
CA ALA A 61 -25.56 -18.51 -27.86
C ALA A 61 -26.58 -19.67 -27.93
N LYS A 62 -27.88 -19.39 -27.66
CA LYS A 62 -28.97 -20.38 -27.79
C LYS A 62 -29.17 -20.82 -29.24
N MET A 63 -29.07 -19.90 -30.20
CA MET A 63 -29.19 -20.21 -31.63
C MET A 63 -28.06 -21.12 -32.08
N TRP A 64 -26.81 -20.81 -31.70
CA TRP A 64 -25.64 -21.66 -32.00
C TRP A 64 -25.75 -23.04 -31.35
N ALA A 65 -26.18 -23.12 -30.09
CA ALA A 65 -26.44 -24.38 -29.41
C ALA A 65 -27.48 -25.22 -30.17
N PHE A 66 -28.59 -24.61 -30.58
CA PHE A 66 -29.66 -25.30 -31.31
C PHE A 66 -29.22 -25.82 -32.68
N ILE A 67 -28.42 -25.06 -33.44
CA ILE A 67 -27.90 -25.47 -34.76
C ILE A 67 -26.80 -26.54 -34.61
N SER A 68 -26.03 -26.47 -33.53
CA SER A 68 -24.95 -27.43 -33.26
C SER A 68 -25.49 -28.84 -32.97
N ALA A 69 -26.67 -28.95 -32.34
CA ALA A 69 -27.29 -30.22 -31.96
C ALA A 69 -27.52 -31.18 -33.16
N PRO A 70 -28.24 -30.81 -34.24
CA PRO A 70 -28.42 -31.69 -35.38
C PRO A 70 -27.11 -31.98 -36.11
N THR A 71 -26.22 -30.98 -36.23
CA THR A 71 -24.90 -31.16 -36.87
C THR A 71 -24.10 -32.25 -36.17
N TRP A 72 -24.05 -32.20 -34.84
CA TRP A 72 -23.35 -33.18 -34.03
C TRP A 72 -24.07 -34.54 -34.00
N PHE A 73 -25.40 -34.54 -33.96
CA PHE A 73 -26.21 -35.74 -34.10
C PHE A 73 -25.85 -36.51 -35.37
N PHE A 74 -25.82 -35.83 -36.53
CA PHE A 74 -25.49 -36.45 -37.81
C PHE A 74 -24.06 -37.00 -37.81
N PHE A 75 -23.10 -36.26 -37.27
CA PHE A 75 -21.71 -36.69 -37.18
C PHE A 75 -21.55 -37.98 -36.36
N VAL A 76 -22.07 -38.00 -35.14
CA VAL A 76 -22.00 -39.17 -34.24
C VAL A 76 -22.79 -40.35 -34.81
N PHE A 77 -23.97 -40.09 -35.37
CA PHE A 77 -24.78 -41.12 -36.00
C PHE A 77 -24.07 -41.77 -37.20
N HIS A 78 -23.38 -40.99 -38.03
CA HIS A 78 -22.59 -41.51 -39.15
C HIS A 78 -21.42 -42.40 -38.69
N ILE A 79 -20.69 -41.99 -37.65
CA ILE A 79 -19.57 -42.78 -37.09
C ILE A 79 -20.08 -44.08 -36.45
N ASN A 80 -21.16 -44.00 -35.66
CA ASN A 80 -21.78 -45.18 -35.05
C ASN A 80 -22.28 -46.17 -36.11
N ARG A 81 -22.88 -45.68 -37.20
CA ARG A 81 -23.33 -46.49 -38.34
C ARG A 81 -22.17 -47.13 -39.10
N ALA A 82 -21.08 -46.41 -39.33
CA ALA A 82 -19.86 -46.94 -39.95
C ALA A 82 -19.25 -48.08 -39.11
N THR A 83 -19.29 -47.96 -37.78
CA THR A 83 -18.81 -49.00 -36.85
C THR A 83 -19.65 -50.29 -36.94
N ILE A 84 -20.98 -50.16 -37.05
CA ILE A 84 -21.88 -51.32 -37.20
C ILE A 84 -21.58 -52.07 -38.51
N ALA A 85 -21.30 -51.36 -39.61
CA ALA A 85 -20.97 -51.96 -40.90
C ALA A 85 -19.66 -52.77 -40.87
N VAL A 86 -18.67 -52.36 -40.08
CA VAL A 86 -17.40 -53.10 -39.93
C VAL A 86 -17.60 -54.43 -39.18
N ILE A 87 -18.59 -54.50 -38.28
CA ILE A 87 -18.88 -55.70 -37.48
C ILE A 87 -19.60 -56.78 -38.31
N THR A 88 -20.36 -56.40 -39.34
CA THR A 88 -21.19 -57.32 -40.13
C THR A 88 -20.46 -57.98 -41.30
N LEU A 89 -19.29 -57.49 -41.73
CA LEU A 89 -18.47 -58.14 -42.76
C LEU A 89 -17.76 -59.38 -42.18
N GLY A 90 -18.42 -60.53 -42.32
CA GLY A 90 -17.95 -61.86 -41.91
C GLY A 90 -16.72 -62.31 -42.68
N ASN A 91 -15.56 -62.29 -41.99
CA ASN A 91 -14.39 -63.09 -42.34
C ASN A 91 -13.58 -63.33 -41.05
N ASP A 92 -13.12 -64.56 -40.85
CA ASP A 92 -12.80 -65.26 -39.58
C ASP A 92 -11.67 -64.70 -38.67
N LYS A 93 -11.17 -63.49 -38.91
CA LYS A 93 -10.18 -62.85 -38.01
C LYS A 93 -10.91 -62.06 -36.91
N ARG A 94 -11.38 -62.77 -35.87
CA ARG A 94 -12.34 -62.30 -34.86
C ARG A 94 -11.83 -61.26 -33.85
N PHE A 95 -10.51 -61.15 -33.63
CA PHE A 95 -9.97 -60.26 -32.58
C PHE A 95 -9.55 -58.86 -33.07
N GLY A 96 -9.06 -58.73 -34.31
CA GLY A 96 -8.61 -57.43 -34.84
C GLY A 96 -9.73 -56.41 -35.09
N LYS A 97 -10.98 -56.87 -35.26
CA LYS A 97 -12.14 -56.03 -35.56
C LYS A 97 -12.80 -55.40 -34.33
N ILE A 98 -12.60 -55.98 -33.14
CA ILE A 98 -13.19 -55.50 -31.87
C ILE A 98 -12.27 -54.48 -31.19
N LEU A 99 -10.95 -54.59 -31.43
CA LEU A 99 -9.91 -53.72 -30.88
C LEU A 99 -10.16 -52.21 -31.07
N PRO A 100 -10.53 -51.69 -32.26
CA PRO A 100 -10.73 -50.24 -32.43
C PRO A 100 -11.89 -49.71 -31.58
N ARG A 101 -12.96 -50.49 -31.37
CA ARG A 101 -14.09 -50.09 -30.53
C ARG A 101 -13.71 -50.00 -29.06
N LEU A 102 -12.87 -50.92 -28.59
CA LEU A 102 -12.40 -50.95 -27.20
C LEU A 102 -11.41 -49.81 -26.93
N ALA A 103 -10.48 -49.55 -27.86
CA ALA A 103 -9.56 -48.42 -27.77
C ALA A 103 -10.28 -47.07 -27.73
N VAL A 104 -11.25 -46.86 -28.63
CA VAL A 104 -12.06 -45.63 -28.65
C VAL A 104 -12.87 -45.47 -27.36
N SER A 105 -13.46 -46.55 -26.84
CA SER A 105 -14.22 -46.51 -25.57
C SER A 105 -13.34 -46.14 -24.37
N VAL A 106 -12.10 -46.65 -24.31
CA VAL A 106 -11.16 -46.34 -23.22
C VAL A 106 -10.72 -44.87 -23.29
N VAL A 107 -10.39 -44.37 -24.48
CA VAL A 107 -10.00 -42.97 -24.68
C VAL A 107 -11.15 -42.02 -24.33
N ILE A 108 -12.37 -42.33 -24.74
CA ILE A 108 -13.56 -41.52 -24.39
C ILE A 108 -13.80 -41.56 -22.88
N SER A 109 -13.68 -42.72 -22.23
CA SER A 109 -13.86 -42.86 -20.79
C SER A 109 -12.85 -42.03 -19.99
N LEU A 110 -11.57 -42.06 -20.38
CA LEU A 110 -10.52 -41.27 -19.73
C LEU A 110 -10.74 -39.77 -19.95
N THR A 111 -11.07 -39.38 -21.19
CA THR A 111 -11.26 -37.97 -21.56
C THR A 111 -12.51 -37.36 -20.92
N LEU A 112 -13.56 -38.16 -20.68
CA LEU A 112 -14.79 -37.69 -20.03
C LEU A 112 -14.65 -37.57 -18.49
N SER A 113 -13.82 -38.41 -17.88
CA SER A 113 -13.68 -38.48 -16.41
C SER A 113 -13.15 -37.18 -15.79
N HIS A 114 -12.14 -36.57 -16.38
CA HIS A 114 -11.51 -35.36 -15.85
C HIS A 114 -12.41 -34.10 -15.87
N PRO A 115 -13.07 -33.74 -17.00
CA PRO A 115 -13.92 -32.56 -17.04
C PRO A 115 -15.17 -32.71 -16.17
N LEU A 116 -15.72 -33.92 -16.02
CA LEU A 116 -16.88 -34.15 -15.14
C LEU A 116 -16.55 -33.91 -13.66
N VAL A 117 -15.36 -34.38 -13.23
CA VAL A 117 -14.89 -34.19 -11.86
C VAL A 117 -14.65 -32.71 -11.60
N LEU A 118 -13.96 -32.00 -12.50
CA LEU A 118 -13.73 -30.56 -12.33
C LEU A 118 -15.04 -29.75 -12.36
N PHE A 119 -16.03 -30.16 -13.14
CA PHE A 119 -17.35 -29.51 -13.16
C PHE A 119 -18.09 -29.70 -11.84
N LEU A 120 -18.13 -30.93 -11.29
CA LEU A 120 -18.76 -31.18 -9.99
C LEU A 120 -18.05 -30.45 -8.84
N LEU A 121 -16.72 -30.39 -8.88
CA LEU A 121 -15.92 -29.70 -7.86
C LEU A 121 -15.92 -28.18 -8.04
N SER A 122 -16.36 -27.65 -9.18
CA SER A 122 -16.32 -26.20 -9.44
C SER A 122 -17.22 -25.40 -8.49
N GLU A 123 -18.36 -25.95 -8.08
CA GLU A 123 -19.27 -25.34 -7.11
C GLU A 123 -18.57 -25.20 -5.74
N ASP A 124 -17.98 -26.29 -5.23
CA ASP A 124 -17.24 -26.30 -3.95
C ASP A 124 -15.99 -25.39 -3.98
N ILE A 125 -15.27 -25.35 -5.11
CA ILE A 125 -14.09 -24.49 -5.26
C ILE A 125 -14.52 -23.01 -5.22
N SER A 126 -15.64 -22.66 -5.87
CA SER A 126 -16.09 -21.27 -5.95
C SER A 126 -16.48 -20.69 -4.58
N GLU A 127 -17.17 -21.47 -3.75
CA GLU A 127 -17.57 -21.05 -2.39
C GLU A 127 -16.35 -20.91 -1.48
N ASN A 128 -15.45 -21.89 -1.48
CA ASN A 128 -14.23 -21.82 -0.67
C ASN A 128 -13.30 -20.68 -1.11
N TYR A 129 -13.21 -20.41 -2.42
CA TYR A 129 -12.41 -19.32 -2.95
C TYR A 129 -12.98 -17.94 -2.56
N GLN A 130 -14.30 -17.77 -2.62
CA GLN A 130 -14.96 -16.54 -2.15
C GLN A 130 -14.71 -16.30 -0.65
N LEU A 131 -14.83 -17.35 0.18
CA LEU A 131 -14.54 -17.26 1.62
C LEU A 131 -13.07 -16.93 1.91
N GLN A 132 -12.13 -17.41 1.10
CA GLN A 132 -10.71 -17.04 1.23
C GLN A 132 -10.46 -15.58 0.90
N ILE A 133 -11.04 -15.08 -0.20
CA ILE A 133 -10.95 -13.66 -0.58
C ILE A 133 -11.56 -12.77 0.51
N GLU A 134 -12.73 -13.13 1.04
CA GLU A 134 -13.37 -12.34 2.09
C GLU A 134 -12.51 -12.27 3.36
N LYS A 135 -11.88 -13.38 3.76
CA LYS A 135 -10.94 -13.40 4.88
C LYS A 135 -9.70 -12.53 4.64
N GLU A 136 -9.10 -12.61 3.45
CA GLU A 136 -7.92 -11.83 3.09
C GLU A 136 -8.25 -10.32 3.08
N LEU A 137 -9.43 -9.94 2.58
CA LEU A 137 -9.92 -8.55 2.63
C LEU A 137 -10.13 -8.05 4.06
N LEU A 138 -10.69 -8.88 4.95
CA LEU A 138 -10.88 -8.53 6.36
C LEU A 138 -9.55 -8.35 7.09
N GLU A 139 -8.58 -9.24 6.86
CA GLU A 139 -7.24 -9.12 7.45
C GLU A 139 -6.52 -7.85 6.97
N GLN A 140 -6.68 -7.50 5.70
CA GLN A 140 -6.10 -6.28 5.14
C GLN A 140 -6.76 -5.00 5.70
N ASP A 141 -8.07 -5.01 5.91
CA ASP A 141 -8.80 -3.88 6.51
C ASP A 141 -8.39 -3.66 7.99
N ASP A 142 -8.21 -4.75 8.74
CA ASP A 142 -7.67 -4.71 10.11
C ASP A 142 -6.23 -4.14 10.15
N GLU A 143 -5.38 -4.52 9.19
CA GLU A 143 -4.03 -3.99 9.07
C GLU A 143 -4.03 -2.49 8.72
N LEU A 144 -4.87 -2.06 7.78
CA LEU A 144 -5.09 -0.66 7.43
C LEU A 144 -5.54 0.16 8.64
N HIS A 145 -6.51 -0.34 9.40
CA HIS A 145 -6.99 0.31 10.62
C HIS A 145 -5.91 0.45 11.70
N ARG A 146 -5.01 -0.54 11.84
CA ARG A 146 -3.87 -0.46 12.74
C ARG A 146 -2.87 0.62 12.30
N LEU A 147 -2.55 0.66 11.01
CA LEU A 147 -1.65 1.66 10.44
C LEU A 147 -2.22 3.08 10.57
N ASP A 148 -3.51 3.28 10.33
CA ASP A 148 -4.17 4.58 10.51
C ASP A 148 -4.12 5.06 11.97
N ASN A 149 -4.32 4.15 12.93
CA ASN A 149 -4.18 4.48 14.35
C ASN A 149 -2.74 4.86 14.73
N GLU A 150 -1.75 4.17 14.17
CA GLU A 150 -0.34 4.49 14.38
C GLU A 150 0.03 5.84 13.75
N ILE A 151 -0.44 6.13 12.54
CA ILE A 151 -0.27 7.43 11.89
C ILE A 151 -0.94 8.54 12.72
N ALA A 152 -2.14 8.33 13.25
CA ALA A 152 -2.83 9.29 14.10
C ALA A 152 -2.04 9.56 15.41
N ALA A 153 -1.47 8.53 16.02
CA ALA A 153 -0.65 8.67 17.22
C ALA A 153 0.66 9.43 16.94
N LEU A 154 1.38 9.07 15.87
CA LEU A 154 2.62 9.72 15.47
C LEU A 154 2.41 11.18 15.06
N THR A 155 1.32 11.50 14.36
CA THR A 155 0.99 12.88 13.99
C THR A 155 0.66 13.75 15.20
N ALA A 156 0.00 13.19 16.22
CA ALA A 156 -0.23 13.88 17.49
C ALA A 156 1.10 14.17 18.21
N GLU A 157 2.02 13.21 18.24
CA GLU A 157 3.34 13.38 18.85
C GLU A 157 4.19 14.43 18.12
N ILE A 158 4.18 14.42 16.78
CA ILE A 158 4.86 15.43 15.95
C ILE A 158 4.30 16.83 16.26
N LYS A 159 2.98 16.98 16.34
CA LYS A 159 2.33 18.26 16.65
C LYS A 159 2.71 18.77 18.04
N GLN A 160 2.82 17.88 19.03
CA GLN A 160 3.29 18.24 20.37
C GLN A 160 4.75 18.70 20.34
N LYS A 161 5.63 17.95 19.66
CA LYS A 161 7.06 18.29 19.54
C LYS A 161 7.29 19.58 18.74
N GLN A 162 6.45 19.90 17.76
CA GLN A 162 6.50 21.17 17.01
C GLN A 162 6.02 22.38 17.82
N GLY A 163 5.17 22.19 18.84
CA GLY A 163 4.76 23.28 19.74
C GLY A 163 5.87 23.76 20.67
N GLU A 164 6.81 22.88 21.03
CA GLU A 164 7.94 23.21 21.90
C GLU A 164 8.92 24.25 21.33
N PRO A 165 9.44 24.14 20.08
CA PRO A 165 10.36 25.13 19.52
C PRO A 165 9.70 26.51 19.42
N THR A 166 8.42 26.60 19.03
CA THR A 166 7.70 27.88 18.99
C THR A 166 7.63 28.54 20.37
N ARG A 167 7.42 27.74 21.44
CA ARG A 167 7.41 28.26 22.82
C ARG A 167 8.81 28.69 23.28
N ARG A 168 9.85 27.94 22.92
CA ARG A 168 11.25 28.28 23.22
C ARG A 168 11.70 29.55 22.48
N GLU A 169 11.33 29.70 21.21
CA GLU A 169 11.61 30.89 20.41
C GLU A 169 10.94 32.15 20.96
N LYS A 170 9.66 32.07 21.37
CA LYS A 170 8.97 33.19 22.03
C LYS A 170 9.70 33.62 23.30
N LYS A 171 10.03 32.68 24.18
CA LYS A 171 10.81 32.95 25.40
C LYS A 171 12.18 33.56 25.11
N TYR A 172 12.85 33.10 24.04
CA TYR A 172 14.14 33.66 23.63
C TYR A 172 14.01 35.09 23.10
N LYS A 173 12.99 35.38 22.27
CA LYS A 173 12.70 36.73 21.76
C LYS A 173 12.40 37.71 22.89
N GLU A 174 11.60 37.30 23.87
CA GLU A 174 11.26 38.09 25.06
C GLU A 174 12.52 38.42 25.88
N LYS A 175 13.32 37.40 26.23
CA LYS A 175 14.60 37.60 26.96
C LYS A 175 15.57 38.48 26.19
N LYS A 176 15.64 38.36 24.85
CA LYS A 176 16.49 39.20 24.00
C LYS A 176 15.99 40.65 23.94
N ALA A 177 14.67 40.88 23.98
CA ALA A 177 14.10 42.23 24.03
C ALA A 177 14.37 42.89 25.39
N GLU A 178 14.24 42.14 26.48
CA GLU A 178 14.56 42.60 27.83
C GLU A 178 16.05 42.98 27.97
N LYS A 179 16.96 42.12 27.50
CA LYS A 179 18.40 42.41 27.48
C LYS A 179 18.72 43.72 26.76
N ARG A 180 18.08 43.98 25.61
CA ARG A 180 18.26 45.23 24.85
C ARG A 180 17.79 46.46 25.64
N ARG A 181 16.66 46.38 26.35
CA ARG A 181 16.17 47.48 27.21
C ARG A 181 17.14 47.79 28.35
N ILE A 182 17.72 46.75 28.96
CA ILE A 182 18.71 46.90 30.03
C ILE A 182 20.00 47.53 29.48
N GLU A 183 20.47 47.09 28.31
CA GLU A 183 21.67 47.65 27.66
C GLU A 183 21.50 49.14 27.29
N GLU A 184 20.33 49.52 26.78
CA GLU A 184 20.03 50.93 26.50
C GLU A 184 20.03 51.76 27.79
N ARG A 185 19.46 51.23 28.89
CA ARG A 185 19.43 51.91 30.18
C ARG A 185 20.82 52.08 30.78
N ILE A 186 21.67 51.05 30.69
CA ILE A 186 23.09 51.13 31.09
C ILE A 186 23.84 52.18 30.25
N GLY A 187 23.59 52.24 28.95
CA GLY A 187 24.18 53.23 28.05
C GLY A 187 23.85 54.67 28.47
N LYS A 188 22.58 54.95 28.78
CA LYS A 188 22.14 56.27 29.29
C LYS A 188 22.79 56.60 30.63
N LEU A 189 22.82 55.63 31.55
CA LEU A 189 23.41 55.82 32.87
C LEU A 189 24.92 56.09 32.81
N ASN A 190 25.65 55.44 31.89
CA ASN A 190 27.07 55.70 31.68
C ASN A 190 27.34 57.12 31.15
N LEU A 191 26.45 57.65 30.30
CA LEU A 191 26.54 59.03 29.83
C LEU A 191 26.29 60.02 30.98
N GLU A 192 25.32 59.75 31.84
CA GLU A 192 25.03 60.58 33.02
C GLU A 192 26.18 60.56 34.03
N LEU A 193 26.73 59.38 34.35
CA LEU A 193 27.90 59.26 35.23
C LEU A 193 29.11 60.01 34.67
N LYS A 194 29.31 59.99 33.34
CA LYS A 194 30.40 60.76 32.70
C LYS A 194 30.21 62.27 32.87
N LYS A 195 28.98 62.78 32.72
CA LYS A 195 28.67 64.20 32.96
C LYS A 195 28.92 64.57 34.42
N LEU A 196 28.37 63.79 35.34
CA LEU A 196 28.53 64.03 36.78
C LEU A 196 30.01 63.98 37.21
N ASN A 197 30.79 63.06 36.64
CA ASN A 197 32.23 62.98 36.88
C ASN A 197 32.97 64.21 36.34
N ASN A 198 32.60 64.69 35.15
CA ASN A 198 33.16 65.92 34.61
C ASN A 198 32.81 67.13 35.49
N ASP A 199 31.57 67.23 35.96
CA ASP A 199 31.12 68.31 36.85
C ASP A 199 31.85 68.24 38.21
N MET A 200 32.04 67.04 38.77
CA MET A 200 32.86 66.84 39.98
C MET A 200 34.32 67.26 39.78
N ASN A 201 34.90 66.95 38.61
CA ASN A 201 36.28 67.34 38.28
C ASN A 201 36.40 68.85 38.08
N CYS A 202 35.38 69.48 37.52
CA CYS A 202 35.27 70.93 37.42
C CYS A 202 35.26 71.59 38.81
N GLU A 203 34.41 71.14 39.74
CA GLU A 203 34.36 71.68 41.11
C GLU A 203 35.66 71.42 41.90
N ARG A 204 36.32 70.27 41.68
CA ARG A 204 37.55 69.88 42.38
C ARG A 204 38.80 70.58 41.87
N SER A 205 38.93 70.73 40.55
CA SER A 205 40.20 71.04 39.88
C SER A 205 40.13 72.33 39.06
N GLY A 206 38.94 72.87 38.78
CA GLY A 206 38.75 74.03 37.90
C GLY A 206 39.01 73.75 36.42
N VAL A 207 39.17 72.49 36.04
CA VAL A 207 39.54 72.06 34.68
C VAL A 207 38.33 71.40 34.02
N GLY A 208 37.81 72.01 32.95
CA GLY A 208 36.68 71.51 32.15
C GLY A 208 36.11 72.56 31.19
N GLU A 209 35.42 72.13 30.13
CA GLU A 209 34.70 73.03 29.22
C GLU A 209 33.59 73.78 30.01
N ASN A 210 33.64 75.12 30.01
CA ASN A 210 32.70 76.02 30.72
C ASN A 210 32.68 75.93 32.26
N CYS A 211 33.81 75.59 32.88
CA CYS A 211 33.94 75.57 34.33
C CYS A 211 34.17 76.99 34.92
N ASN A 212 33.17 77.60 35.56
CA ASN A 212 33.27 78.95 36.17
C ASN A 212 32.95 78.89 37.67
N VAL A 213 33.85 78.26 38.44
CA VAL A 213 33.66 78.02 39.88
C VAL A 213 34.38 79.10 40.69
N LYS A 214 33.69 79.71 41.66
CA LYS A 214 34.24 80.80 42.49
C LYS A 214 35.19 80.32 43.59
N GLN A 215 35.11 79.05 43.99
CA GLN A 215 35.94 78.45 45.03
C GLN A 215 36.29 77.01 44.64
N LEU A 216 37.59 76.71 44.60
CA LEU A 216 38.13 75.38 44.28
C LEU A 216 38.17 74.51 45.54
N GLY A 217 37.64 73.29 45.47
CA GLY A 217 37.80 72.31 46.55
C GLY A 217 36.55 71.45 46.82
N MET A 218 36.65 70.60 47.85
CA MET A 218 35.57 69.69 48.26
C MET A 218 34.49 70.41 49.09
N GLY A 219 33.86 71.42 48.50
CA GLY A 219 32.77 72.16 49.14
C GLY A 219 31.44 71.39 49.22
N PRO A 220 30.38 72.00 49.78
CA PRO A 220 29.04 71.41 49.84
C PRO A 220 28.47 71.00 48.47
N SER A 221 28.82 71.75 47.42
CA SER A 221 28.45 71.47 46.02
C SER A 221 29.04 70.14 45.53
N TYR A 222 30.34 69.92 45.73
CA TYR A 222 31.04 68.68 45.39
C TYR A 222 30.44 67.46 46.11
N ASN A 223 30.17 67.57 47.42
CA ASN A 223 29.58 66.47 48.19
C ASN A 223 28.16 66.10 47.73
N ARG A 224 27.38 67.07 47.25
CA ARG A 224 26.06 66.82 46.67
C ARG A 224 26.17 66.04 45.35
N LEU A 225 27.11 66.44 44.48
CA LEU A 225 27.37 65.73 43.22
C LEU A 225 27.88 64.31 43.46
N LYS A 226 28.79 64.13 44.42
CA LYS A 226 29.31 62.82 44.81
C LYS A 226 28.19 61.89 45.31
N GLY A 227 27.28 62.38 46.13
CA GLY A 227 26.12 61.60 46.58
C GLY A 227 25.17 61.19 45.45
N LEU A 228 25.03 62.02 44.41
CA LEU A 228 24.27 61.67 43.20
C LEU A 228 25.03 60.64 42.34
N TYR A 229 26.36 60.77 42.23
CA TYR A 229 27.22 59.83 41.51
C TYR A 229 27.12 58.43 42.12
N ASP A 230 27.35 58.31 43.43
CA ASP A 230 27.31 57.04 44.16
C ASP A 230 25.92 56.37 44.05
N LYS A 231 24.84 57.16 44.04
CA LYS A 231 23.48 56.66 43.86
C LYS A 231 23.26 56.11 42.45
N GLN A 232 23.72 56.81 41.41
CA GLN A 232 23.60 56.34 40.03
C GLN A 232 24.51 55.14 39.74
N GLU A 233 25.69 55.11 40.36
CA GLU A 233 26.62 54.00 40.27
C GLU A 233 26.02 52.71 40.84
N LYS A 234 25.37 52.79 42.00
CA LYS A 234 24.65 51.65 42.57
C LYS A 234 23.56 51.11 41.65
N ILE A 235 22.78 52.01 41.01
CA ILE A 235 21.74 51.62 40.04
C ILE A 235 22.35 50.95 38.81
N ARG A 236 23.51 51.41 38.34
CA ARG A 236 24.25 50.79 37.23
C ARG A 236 24.66 49.37 37.60
N ASP A 237 25.21 49.19 38.78
CA ASP A 237 25.74 47.90 39.24
C ASP A 237 24.61 46.88 39.46
N ASP A 238 23.47 47.32 40.01
CA ASP A 238 22.26 46.50 40.12
C ASP A 238 21.75 46.07 38.73
N LEU A 239 21.72 46.98 37.74
CA LEU A 239 21.35 46.67 36.35
C LEU A 239 22.34 45.72 35.66
N MET A 240 23.64 45.85 35.93
CA MET A 240 24.68 44.95 35.43
C MET A 240 24.54 43.55 36.03
N LYS A 241 24.17 43.45 37.31
CA LYS A 241 23.87 42.17 37.97
C LYS A 241 22.64 41.50 37.36
N HIS A 242 21.58 42.26 37.07
CA HIS A 242 20.42 41.75 36.35
C HIS A 242 20.77 41.27 34.93
N ARG A 243 21.65 41.99 34.22
CA ARG A 243 22.16 41.59 32.89
C ARG A 243 22.92 40.25 32.92
N CYS A 244 23.66 39.94 33.98
CA CYS A 244 24.45 38.71 34.11
C CYS A 244 23.74 37.54 34.82
N SER A 245 22.49 37.70 35.27
CA SER A 245 21.70 36.62 35.88
C SER A 245 21.16 35.57 34.89
N GLY A 246 21.40 35.76 33.58
CA GLY A 246 21.16 34.76 32.54
C GLY A 246 22.45 34.04 32.15
N PHE A 247 22.34 32.75 31.83
CA PHE A 247 23.36 31.70 31.57
C PHE A 247 24.61 32.01 30.70
N LEU A 248 24.86 33.26 30.31
CA LEU A 248 26.00 33.71 29.51
C LEU A 248 26.52 35.05 30.05
N CYS A 249 27.23 35.02 31.17
CA CYS A 249 28.21 36.04 31.50
C CYS A 249 29.56 35.40 31.10
N PRO A 250 30.21 35.78 29.98
CA PRO A 250 31.57 35.34 29.77
C PRO A 250 32.39 36.03 30.84
N MET A 251 32.84 35.26 31.83
CA MET A 251 34.03 35.62 32.58
C MET A 251 35.09 35.98 31.55
N MET A 252 35.57 37.20 31.67
CA MET A 252 36.69 37.73 30.93
C MET A 252 37.94 36.99 31.43
N GLU A 253 38.08 35.72 31.08
CA GLU A 253 39.25 34.89 31.31
C GLU A 253 39.33 33.81 30.22
N THR A 254 40.41 33.88 29.46
CA THR A 254 40.94 32.83 28.56
C THR A 254 40.07 32.41 27.36
N VAL A 255 40.15 33.22 26.32
CA VAL A 255 40.12 32.70 24.94
C VAL A 255 41.36 31.83 24.77
N ILE A 256 41.20 30.50 24.72
CA ILE A 256 41.94 29.53 23.89
C ILE A 256 41.28 28.15 24.10
N GLY A 257 40.83 27.55 22.99
CA GLY A 257 40.73 26.09 22.89
C GLY A 257 39.36 25.48 23.16
N ASP A 258 38.40 25.62 22.23
CA ASP A 258 37.41 24.53 22.02
C ASP A 258 36.73 24.62 20.64
N ARG A 259 37.54 24.56 19.58
CA ARG A 259 37.08 24.24 18.22
C ARG A 259 37.24 22.77 17.85
N HIS A 260 37.63 21.90 18.78
CA HIS A 260 37.87 20.49 18.51
C HIS A 260 36.74 19.54 18.93
N ALA A 261 35.80 19.95 19.80
CA ALA A 261 34.74 19.07 20.28
C ALA A 261 33.58 18.85 19.27
N LEU A 262 33.37 19.76 18.31
CA LEU A 262 32.27 19.66 17.34
C LEU A 262 32.61 18.91 16.04
N VAL A 263 33.90 18.64 15.78
CA VAL A 263 34.33 17.89 14.59
C VAL A 263 34.43 16.38 14.88
N MET A 264 34.65 15.98 16.13
CA MET A 264 34.70 14.55 16.49
C MET A 264 33.33 13.86 16.59
N SER A 265 32.24 14.59 16.88
CA SER A 265 30.91 13.97 16.93
C SER A 265 30.32 13.67 15.55
N LEU A 266 30.74 14.41 14.50
CA LEU A 266 30.35 14.13 13.12
C LEU A 266 31.18 13.01 12.47
N PHE A 267 32.40 12.74 12.96
CA PHE A 267 33.23 11.65 12.45
C PHE A 267 32.79 10.27 12.98
N PHE A 268 32.31 10.18 14.23
CA PHE A 268 31.80 8.91 14.78
C PHE A 268 30.47 8.47 14.17
N TYR A 269 29.60 9.41 13.75
CA TYR A 269 28.32 9.07 13.12
C TYR A 269 28.46 8.54 11.68
N SER A 270 29.59 8.79 11.01
CA SER A 270 29.85 8.28 9.65
C SER A 270 30.53 6.92 9.62
N LEU A 271 31.13 6.45 10.72
CA LEU A 271 31.83 5.17 10.78
C LEU A 271 30.91 4.00 11.15
N ASP A 272 29.81 4.26 11.87
CA ASP A 272 28.86 3.22 12.29
C ASP A 272 27.95 2.74 11.14
N ARG A 273 27.84 3.51 10.04
CA ARG A 273 27.03 3.13 8.87
C ARG A 273 27.74 2.18 7.89
N LYS A 274 29.03 1.89 8.08
CA LYS A 274 29.84 1.03 7.19
C LYS A 274 30.09 -0.39 7.73
N VAL A 275 29.51 -0.73 8.87
CA VAL A 275 29.70 -2.06 9.52
C VAL A 275 28.46 -2.97 9.33
N HIS A 276 27.43 -2.51 8.61
CA HIS A 276 26.19 -3.27 8.37
C HIS A 276 25.79 -3.44 6.88
N GLU A 277 26.75 -3.26 5.96
CA GLU A 277 26.70 -3.86 4.60
C GLU A 277 27.78 -4.95 4.51
#